data_AF-A0A956ZQX1-F1
#
_entry.id   AF-A0A956ZQX1-F1
#
_cell.length_a   1.000
_cell.length_b   1.000
_cell.length_c   1.000
_cell.angle_alpha   90.00
_cell.angle_beta   90.00
_cell.angle_gamma   90.00
#
_symmetry.space_group_name_H-M   'P 1'
#
loop_
_entity.id
_entity.type
_entity.pdbx_description
1 polymer ?
#
loop_
_entity_poly.entity_id
_entity_poly.type
_entity_poly.pdbx_seq_one_letter_code
_entity_poly.pdbx_strand_id
1 'polypeptide(L)' 'MPRLRCLWCMDPPLEEVAVLKWRGEERERLTVQLCRKHLVKLKEAGARGKETKGWSYKVGWW' A
#
# COMPACT_ATOMS: atom_id res chain seq x y z
N MET A 1 -22.78 6.99 -2.45
CA MET A 1 -21.65 6.09 -2.14
C MET A 1 -20.36 6.90 -2.19
N PRO A 2 -19.50 6.87 -1.16
CA PRO A 2 -18.18 7.47 -1.26
C PRO A 2 -17.42 6.79 -2.40
N ARG A 3 -16.84 7.58 -3.33
CA ARG A 3 -15.97 7.01 -4.36
C ARG A 3 -14.75 6.42 -3.65
N LEU A 4 -14.44 5.16 -3.93
CA LEU A 4 -13.21 4.53 -3.48
C LEU A 4 -12.01 5.35 -3.99
N ARG A 5 -11.03 5.58 -3.11
CA ARG A 5 -9.82 6.36 -3.41
C ARG A 5 -8.60 5.52 -3.10
N CYS A 6 -7.51 5.77 -3.82
CA CYS A 6 -6.22 5.22 -3.50
C CYS A 6 -5.83 5.53 -2.03
N LEU A 7 -5.18 4.59 -1.34
CA LEU A 7 -4.72 4.79 0.03
C LEU A 7 -3.81 6.02 0.19
N TRP A 8 -3.04 6.35 -0.85
CA TRP A 8 -2.04 7.43 -0.79
C TRP A 8 -2.39 8.68 -1.59
N CYS A 9 -3.47 8.68 -2.37
CA CYS A 9 -3.89 9.87 -3.12
C CYS A 9 -5.39 9.85 -3.40
N MET A 10 -5.88 10.92 -4.02
CA MET A 10 -7.29 11.05 -4.35
C MET A 10 -7.66 10.45 -5.72
N ASP A 11 -6.72 9.82 -6.42
CA ASP A 11 -6.98 9.17 -7.70
C ASP A 11 -7.90 7.95 -7.55
N PRO A 12 -8.67 7.63 -8.62
CA PRO A 12 -9.36 6.35 -8.71
C PRO A 12 -8.39 5.18 -8.54
N PRO A 13 -8.72 4.19 -7.70
CA PRO A 13 -7.92 3.00 -7.54
C PRO A 13 -8.02 2.11 -8.77
N LEU A 14 -6.93 1.38 -9.05
CA LEU A 14 -6.87 0.40 -10.12
C LEU A 14 -7.36 -0.97 -9.62
N GLU A 15 -6.79 -1.41 -8.51
CA GLU A 15 -7.07 -2.71 -7.91
C GLU A 15 -6.91 -2.67 -6.39
N GLU A 16 -7.50 -3.66 -5.72
CA GLU A 16 -7.31 -3.94 -4.30
C GLU A 16 -6.12 -4.87 -4.12
N VAL A 17 -5.18 -4.47 -3.28
CA VAL A 17 -3.89 -5.17 -3.12
C VAL A 17 -3.68 -5.52 -1.66
N ALA A 18 -3.33 -6.78 -1.42
CA ALA A 18 -2.84 -7.22 -0.12
C ALA A 18 -1.44 -6.66 0.14
N VAL A 19 -1.32 -5.86 1.19
CA VAL A 19 -0.07 -5.26 1.63
C VAL A 19 0.25 -5.71 3.06
N LEU A 20 1.54 -5.91 3.32
CA LEU A 20 2.05 -5.96 4.68
C LEU A 20 2.35 -4.53 5.10
N LYS A 21 1.78 -4.09 6.23
CA LYS A 21 2.03 -2.81 6.88
C LYS A 21 2.80 -3.08 8.18
N TRP A 22 3.88 -2.35 8.44
CA TRP A 22 4.63 -2.54 9.68
C TRP A 22 5.28 -1.27 10.22
N ARG A 23 5.51 -1.26 11.53
CA ARG A 23 6.24 -0.23 12.26
C ARG A 23 6.97 -0.88 13.43
N GLY A 24 8.31 -0.92 13.38
CA GLY A 24 9.09 -1.67 14.36
C GLY A 24 8.72 -3.15 14.34
N GLU A 25 8.30 -3.68 15.48
CA GLU A 25 7.86 -5.07 15.65
C GLU A 25 6.38 -5.28 15.29
N GLU A 26 5.59 -4.21 15.22
CA GLU A 26 4.17 -4.28 14.87
C GLU A 26 4.01 -4.53 13.36
N ARG A 27 3.39 -5.66 13.01
CA ARG A 27 3.13 -6.06 11.62
C ARG A 27 1.66 -6.41 11.44
N GLU A 28 1.04 -5.84 10.42
CA GLU A 28 -0.37 -5.95 10.13
C GLU A 28 -0.56 -6.27 8.63
N ARG A 29 -1.52 -7.13 8.32
CA ARG A 29 -1.91 -7.42 6.94
C ARG A 29 -3.17 -6.64 6.60
N LEU A 30 -3.12 -5.90 5.51
CA LEU A 30 -4.23 -5.07 5.06
C LEU A 30 -4.50 -5.28 3.58
N THR A 31 -5.75 -5.14 3.18
CA THR A 31 -6.12 -4.97 1.77
C THR A 31 -6.37 -3.49 1.54
N VAL A 32 -5.66 -2.91 0.58
CA VAL A 32 -5.72 -1.47 0.31
C VAL A 32 -5.96 -1.22 -1.17
N GLN A 33 -6.74 -0.19 -1.46
CA GLN A 33 -7.00 0.21 -2.84
C GLN A 33 -5.84 1.10 -3.33
N LEU A 34 -5.20 0.74 -4.44
CA LEU A 34 -4.07 1.51 -4.99
C LEU A 34 -4.33 1.90 -6.44
N CYS A 35 -4.03 3.15 -6.80
CA CYS A 35 -3.97 3.55 -8.20
C CYS A 35 -2.72 2.98 -8.88
N ARG A 36 -2.71 2.89 -10.21
CA ARG A 36 -1.61 2.32 -11.01
C ARG A 36 -0.24 2.88 -10.62
N LYS A 37 -0.13 4.20 -10.50
CA LYS A 37 1.10 4.92 -10.15
C LYS A 37 1.66 4.48 -8.80
N HIS A 38 0.78 4.31 -7.83
CA HIS A 38 1.15 3.96 -6.47
C HIS A 38 1.45 2.48 -6.32
N LEU A 39 0.69 1.62 -7.00
CA LEU A 39 0.98 0.20 -7.06
C LEU A 39 2.38 -0.07 -7.64
N VAL A 40 2.73 0.58 -8.74
CA VAL A 40 4.07 0.45 -9.36
C VAL A 40 5.15 0.89 -8.37
N LYS A 41 5.02 2.08 -7.77
CA LYS A 41 5.99 2.56 -6.76
C LYS A 41 6.13 1.62 -5.58
N LEU A 42 5.05 0.97 -5.14
CA LEU A 42 5.10 0.03 -4.03
C LEU A 42 5.81 -1.27 -4.41
N LYS A 43 5.59 -1.76 -5.64
CA LYS A 43 6.30 -2.93 -6.17
C LYS A 43 7.79 -2.64 -6.35
N GLU A 44 8.14 -1.45 -6.84
CA GLU A 44 9.53 -0.98 -7.00
C GLU A 44 10.27 -0.82 -5.67
N ALA A 45 9.56 -0.50 -4.58
CA ALA A 45 10.15 -0.38 -3.25
C ALA A 45 10.64 -1.74 -2.68
N GLY A 46 10.23 -2.86 -3.28
CA GLY A 46 10.72 -4.19 -2.95
C GLY A 46 10.58 -4.56 -1.48
N ALA A 47 11.62 -5.17 -0.90
CA ALA A 47 11.62 -5.66 0.48
C ALA A 47 11.59 -4.55 1.53
N ARG A 48 12.13 -3.36 1.21
CA ARG A 48 12.12 -2.19 2.11
C ARG A 48 10.72 -1.62 2.27
N GLY A 49 9.87 -1.81 1.26
CA GLY A 49 8.54 -1.21 1.21
C GLY A 49 8.59 0.31 1.11
N LYS A 50 7.40 0.92 1.04
CA LYS A 50 7.22 2.36 1.02
C LYS A 50 6.84 2.84 2.42
N GLU A 51 7.60 3.78 2.95
CA GLU A 51 7.26 4.45 4.22
C GLU A 51 6.18 5.53 3.98
N THR A 52 5.20 5.60 4.85
CA THR A 52 4.16 6.64 4.88
C THR A 52 3.68 6.83 6.31
N LYS A 53 3.88 8.03 6.85
CA LYS A 53 3.49 8.40 8.23
C LYS A 53 4.08 7.45 9.29
N GLY A 54 5.34 7.03 9.13
CA GLY A 54 6.02 6.11 10.05
C GLY A 54 5.61 4.64 9.93
N TRP A 55 4.77 4.30 8.94
CA TRP A 55 4.42 2.92 8.60
C TRP A 55 5.04 2.53 7.27
N SER A 56 5.64 1.36 7.23
CA SER A 56 6.15 0.78 5.99
C SER A 56 5.10 -0.14 5.38
N TYR A 57 4.92 -0.07 4.06
CA TYR A 57 3.98 -0.89 3.30
C TYR A 57 4.74 -1.66 2.23
N LYS A 58 4.44 -2.94 1.98
CA LYS A 58 4.96 -3.67 0.80
C LYS A 58 3.87 -4.51 0.15
N VAL A 59 3.92 -4.65 -1.17
CA VAL A 59 3.03 -5.56 -1.91
C VAL A 59 3.43 -6.99 -1.61
N GLY A 60 2.43 -7.82 -1.29
CA GLY A 60 2.62 -9.26 -1.15
C GLY A 60 3.33 -9.65 0.14
N TRP A 61 3.12 -10.92 0.50
CA TRP A 61 3.75 -11.55 1.65
C TRP A 61 4.41 -12.83 1.18
N TRP A 62 5.71 -12.73 0.96
CA TRP A 62 6.68 -13.81 0.84
C TRP A 62 7.97 -13.31 1.50
#